data_AF-A0A1Q3TQ16-F1
#
_entry.id   AF-A0A1Q3TQ16-F1
#
_cell.length_a   1.000
_cell.length_b   1.000
_cell.length_c   1.000
_cell.angle_alpha   90.00
_cell.angle_beta   90.00
_cell.angle_gamma   90.00
#
_symmetry.space_group_name_H-M   'P 1'
#
loop_
_entity.id
_entity.type
_entity.pdbx_description
1 polymer ?
#
loop_
_entity_poly.entity_id
_entity_poly.type
_entity_poly.pdbx_seq_one_letter_code
_entity_poly.pdbx_strand_id
1 'polypeptide(L)'
;MVSDELIKVDTAYYFVIFKPGDKVGLKFDSTFNEKWTTVSVDSFLATATLFSVDKFLASKMQNDSLISSVSTLNGRALSEIYLPKYKPDFTYSDTTILRYTRNLDNLDFSFSHHLDSLKKIKLCYIEMIYNPNPNATDPFYKSRRSYTFEMKRLEHYDTSFVNSLVDEFLKLQKLTEQK
;
A
#
# COMPACT_ATOMS: atom_id res chain seq x y z
N MET A 1 -28.35 -19.20 15.52
CA MET A 1 -26.97 -19.66 15.73
C MET A 1 -26.16 -19.11 14.56
N VAL A 2 -25.39 -18.05 14.78
CA VAL A 2 -24.42 -17.57 13.80
C VAL A 2 -23.23 -18.50 13.98
N SER A 3 -22.95 -19.36 13.00
CA SER A 3 -21.70 -20.12 12.99
C SER A 3 -20.56 -19.11 12.93
N ASP A 4 -19.65 -19.15 13.90
CA ASP A 4 -18.34 -18.53 13.80
C ASP A 4 -17.59 -19.24 12.66
N GLU A 5 -17.88 -18.88 11.42
CA GLU A 5 -17.02 -19.24 10.30
C GLU A 5 -15.69 -18.53 10.53
N LEU A 6 -14.66 -19.32 10.81
CA LEU A 6 -13.28 -18.89 10.92
C LEU A 6 -12.91 -18.13 9.63
N ILE A 7 -12.79 -16.80 9.74
CA ILE A 7 -12.36 -15.95 8.63
C ILE A 7 -10.87 -16.20 8.45
N LYS A 8 -10.52 -17.01 7.46
CA LYS A 8 -9.13 -17.16 7.02
C LYS A 8 -8.63 -15.82 6.49
N VAL A 9 -7.67 -15.21 7.17
CA VAL A 9 -6.98 -13.99 6.72
C VAL A 9 -5.67 -14.41 6.09
N ASP A 10 -5.56 -14.22 4.78
CA ASP A 10 -4.32 -14.40 4.04
C ASP A 10 -3.69 -13.03 3.79
N THR A 11 -2.40 -12.87 4.11
CA THR A 11 -1.68 -11.60 3.97
C THR A 11 -0.41 -11.80 3.18
N ALA A 12 -0.28 -11.07 2.09
CA ALA A 12 0.91 -11.05 1.25
C ALA A 12 1.64 -9.71 1.37
N TYR A 13 2.96 -9.75 1.26
CA TYR A 13 3.83 -8.59 1.40
C TYR A 13 4.83 -8.50 0.25
N TYR A 14 5.03 -7.27 -0.22
CA TYR A 14 6.04 -6.92 -1.20
C TYR A 14 6.83 -5.71 -0.70
N PHE A 15 8.13 -5.87 -0.49
CA PHE A 15 9.01 -4.81 -0.02
C PHE A 15 10.12 -4.54 -1.01
N VAL A 16 10.47 -3.27 -1.14
CA VAL A 16 11.71 -2.82 -1.77
C VAL A 16 12.37 -1.82 -0.84
N ILE A 17 13.63 -2.05 -0.51
CA ILE A 17 14.42 -1.21 0.37
C ILE A 17 15.70 -0.82 -0.36
N PHE A 18 16.02 0.46 -0.39
CA PHE A 18 17.23 0.99 -1.01
C PHE A 18 17.65 2.28 -0.31
N LYS A 19 18.93 2.64 -0.44
CA LYS A 19 19.41 3.95 0.00
C LYS A 19 19.31 4.93 -1.18
N PRO A 20 18.97 6.21 -0.91
CA PRO A 20 18.98 7.23 -1.96
C PRO A 20 20.35 7.30 -2.67
N GLY A 21 20.33 7.24 -4.00
CA GLY A 21 21.54 7.26 -4.83
C GLY A 21 22.15 5.88 -5.15
N ASP A 22 21.71 4.81 -4.47
CA ASP A 22 22.18 3.46 -4.78
C ASP A 22 21.52 2.93 -6.06
N LYS A 23 22.30 2.20 -6.88
CA LYS A 23 21.80 1.55 -8.11
C LYS A 23 21.08 0.24 -7.83
N VAL A 24 21.29 -0.34 -6.66
CA VAL A 24 20.76 -1.64 -6.24
C VAL A 24 20.08 -1.54 -4.88
N GLY A 25 18.99 -2.26 -4.74
CA GLY A 25 18.23 -2.40 -3.50
C GLY A 25 17.97 -3.86 -3.17
N LEU A 26 17.28 -4.09 -2.06
CA LEU A 26 16.78 -5.38 -1.66
C LEU A 26 15.27 -5.44 -1.88
N LYS A 27 14.81 -6.56 -2.42
CA LYS A 27 13.41 -6.87 -2.64
C LYS A 27 13.04 -8.14 -1.87
N PHE A 28 11.85 -8.13 -1.27
CA PHE A 28 11.23 -9.30 -0.65
C PHE A 28 9.80 -9.45 -1.18
N ASP A 29 9.40 -10.69 -1.45
CA ASP A 29 8.07 -11.01 -1.98
C ASP A 29 7.56 -12.30 -1.33
N SER A 30 6.61 -12.18 -0.41
CA SER A 30 6.10 -13.32 0.34
C SER A 30 5.31 -14.32 -0.52
N THR A 31 4.96 -13.97 -1.76
CA THR A 31 4.14 -14.83 -2.64
C THR A 31 4.96 -15.75 -3.53
N PHE A 32 6.23 -15.41 -3.78
CA PHE A 32 7.10 -16.17 -4.68
C PHE A 32 8.34 -16.72 -3.99
N ASN A 33 9.03 -15.89 -3.20
CA ASN A 33 10.32 -16.24 -2.62
C ASN A 33 10.49 -15.50 -1.30
N GLU A 34 10.35 -16.23 -0.19
CA GLU A 34 10.52 -15.75 1.18
C GLU A 34 11.99 -15.41 1.52
N LYS A 35 12.74 -14.88 0.55
CA LYS A 35 14.14 -14.49 0.67
C LYS A 35 14.35 -13.13 0.02
N TRP A 36 15.25 -12.35 0.61
CA TRP A 36 15.71 -11.12 -0.01
C TRP A 36 16.45 -11.41 -1.32
N THR A 37 16.13 -10.64 -2.34
CA THR A 37 16.78 -10.65 -3.65
C THR A 37 17.27 -9.26 -3.98
N THR A 38 18.35 -9.14 -4.74
CA THR A 38 18.82 -7.84 -5.22
C THR A 38 17.96 -7.37 -6.39
N VAL A 39 17.62 -6.08 -6.42
CA VAL A 39 16.88 -5.46 -7.53
C VAL A 39 17.60 -4.19 -7.98
N SER A 40 17.58 -3.88 -9.27
CA SER A 40 18.01 -2.58 -9.77
C SER A 40 17.00 -1.52 -9.33
N VAL A 41 17.48 -0.46 -8.65
CA VAL A 41 16.63 0.65 -8.19
C VAL A 41 16.06 1.37 -9.40
N ASP A 42 16.88 1.70 -10.40
CA ASP A 42 16.42 2.36 -11.63
C ASP A 42 15.34 1.55 -12.33
N SER A 43 15.54 0.23 -12.43
CA SER A 43 14.55 -0.67 -13.02
C SER A 43 13.28 -0.67 -12.20
N PHE A 44 13.38 -0.80 -10.87
CA PHE A 44 12.22 -0.74 -9.99
C PHE A 44 11.50 0.60 -10.11
N LEU A 45 12.17 1.74 -10.11
CA LEU A 45 11.54 3.06 -10.20
C LEU A 45 10.87 3.28 -11.57
N ALA A 46 11.52 2.85 -12.66
CA ALA A 46 10.95 2.93 -14.01
C ALA A 46 9.76 1.96 -14.19
N THR A 47 9.88 0.76 -13.61
CA THR A 47 8.84 -0.28 -13.66
C THR A 47 7.87 -0.20 -12.49
N ALA A 48 8.01 0.71 -11.52
CA ALA A 48 7.10 0.90 -10.38
C ALA A 48 5.75 1.48 -10.81
N THR A 49 5.63 1.77 -12.11
CA THR A 49 4.40 1.58 -12.91
C THR A 49 3.74 0.20 -12.75
N LEU A 50 4.34 -0.75 -12.03
CA LEU A 50 3.89 -2.10 -11.69
C LEU A 50 2.48 -2.12 -11.10
N PHE A 51 2.06 -1.03 -10.46
CA PHE A 51 0.70 -0.87 -9.97
C PHE A 51 -0.09 0.22 -10.70
N SER A 52 0.53 0.91 -11.67
CA SER A 52 -0.04 2.04 -12.41
C SER A 52 -0.79 3.02 -11.49
N VAL A 53 -0.27 3.18 -10.27
CA VAL A 53 -0.98 3.85 -9.17
C VAL A 53 -1.37 5.25 -9.54
N ASP A 54 -0.48 5.98 -10.22
CA ASP A 54 -0.76 7.36 -10.64
C ASP A 54 -1.97 7.44 -11.58
N LYS A 55 -2.01 6.62 -12.63
CA LYS A 55 -3.15 6.58 -13.57
C LYS A 55 -4.42 6.08 -12.89
N PHE A 56 -4.31 5.06 -12.05
CA PHE A 56 -5.41 4.50 -11.30
C PHE A 56 -6.01 5.54 -10.33
N LEU A 57 -5.19 6.22 -9.54
CA LEU A 57 -5.61 7.28 -8.63
C LEU A 57 -6.19 8.47 -9.40
N ALA A 58 -5.57 8.90 -10.50
CA ALA A 58 -6.10 9.98 -11.33
C ALA A 58 -7.50 9.66 -11.88
N SER A 59 -7.76 8.41 -12.24
CA SER A 59 -9.10 7.94 -12.63
C SER A 59 -10.05 7.89 -11.43
N LYS A 60 -9.61 7.31 -10.30
CA LYS A 60 -10.45 7.22 -9.09
C LYS A 60 -10.89 8.59 -8.59
N MET A 61 -9.99 9.56 -8.55
CA MET A 61 -10.28 10.90 -8.03
C MET A 61 -11.32 11.68 -8.86
N GLN A 62 -11.65 11.24 -10.08
CA GLN A 62 -12.75 11.81 -10.86
C GLN A 62 -14.13 11.31 -10.38
N ASN A 63 -14.19 10.04 -9.96
CA ASN A 63 -15.41 9.39 -9.50
C ASN A 63 -15.60 9.50 -7.97
N ASP A 64 -14.51 9.52 -7.20
CA ASP A 64 -14.57 9.51 -5.75
C ASP A 64 -14.88 10.91 -5.18
N SER A 65 -15.58 10.94 -4.05
CA SER A 65 -15.86 12.13 -3.25
C SER A 65 -14.98 12.14 -2.01
N LEU A 66 -14.39 13.29 -1.71
CA LEU A 66 -13.68 13.53 -0.45
C LEU A 66 -14.67 13.61 0.71
N ILE A 67 -14.53 12.75 1.70
CA ILE A 67 -15.41 12.68 2.88
C ILE A 67 -14.74 13.27 4.12
N SER A 68 -13.43 13.11 4.24
CA SER A 68 -12.67 13.64 5.38
C SER A 68 -11.29 14.09 4.93
N SER A 69 -10.82 15.21 5.49
CA SER A 69 -9.49 15.74 5.28
C SER A 69 -8.98 16.29 6.61
N VAL A 70 -7.90 15.71 7.12
CA VAL A 70 -7.31 16.05 8.41
C VAL A 70 -5.82 16.33 8.22
N SER A 71 -5.41 17.56 8.52
CA SER A 71 -4.00 17.97 8.50
C SER A 71 -3.44 18.12 9.91
N THR A 72 -2.14 17.89 10.07
CA THR A 72 -1.45 18.28 11.31
C THR A 72 -1.43 19.81 11.46
N LEU A 73 -1.33 20.32 12.69
CA LEU A 73 -1.31 21.76 12.98
C LEU A 73 -0.21 22.54 12.23
N ASN A 74 0.87 21.85 11.84
CA ASN A 74 1.99 22.42 11.10
C ASN A 74 1.98 22.11 9.59
N GLY A 75 0.92 21.48 9.07
CA GLY A 75 0.79 21.13 7.65
C GLY A 75 1.84 20.15 7.11
N ARG A 76 2.55 19.43 8.00
CA ARG A 76 3.57 18.44 7.61
C ARG A 76 3.00 17.10 7.19
N ALA A 77 1.77 16.79 7.62
CA ALA A 77 1.06 15.59 7.20
C ALA A 77 -0.41 15.91 6.94
N LEU A 78 -0.99 15.13 6.03
CA LEU A 78 -2.37 15.22 5.59
C LEU A 78 -2.92 13.80 5.45
N SER A 79 -4.12 13.55 5.96
CA SER A 79 -4.86 12.31 5.76
C SER A 79 -6.20 12.63 5.11
N GLU A 80 -6.54 11.93 4.04
CA GLU A 80 -7.77 12.10 3.31
C GLU A 80 -8.49 10.77 3.14
N ILE A 81 -9.83 10.80 3.25
CA ILE A 81 -10.69 9.63 3.06
C ILE A 81 -11.66 9.94 1.93
N TYR A 82 -11.72 9.02 0.98
CA TYR A 82 -12.54 9.10 -0.22
C TYR A 82 -13.49 7.91 -0.31
N LEU A 83 -14.70 8.17 -0.82
CA LEU A 83 -15.69 7.15 -1.16
C LEU A 83 -16.13 7.29 -2.62
N PRO A 84 -16.40 6.19 -3.35
CA PRO A 84 -16.97 6.25 -4.69
C PRO A 84 -18.32 6.97 -4.69
N LYS A 85 -18.57 7.82 -5.71
CA LYS A 85 -19.95 8.25 -6.02
C LYS A 85 -20.78 7.09 -6.59
N TYR A 86 -20.17 6.27 -7.44
CA TYR A 86 -20.72 5.01 -7.92
C TYR A 86 -19.63 3.94 -7.97
N LYS A 87 -20.00 2.67 -7.77
CA LYS A 87 -19.09 1.53 -7.93
C LYS A 87 -19.35 0.87 -9.29
N PRO A 88 -18.43 0.96 -10.27
CA PRO A 88 -18.62 0.35 -11.58
C PRO A 88 -18.67 -1.18 -11.50
N ASP A 89 -17.87 -1.78 -10.61
CA ASP A 89 -17.82 -3.23 -10.39
C ASP A 89 -17.26 -3.55 -8.97
N PHE A 90 -17.12 -4.84 -8.68
CA PHE A 90 -16.60 -5.36 -7.39
C PHE A 90 -15.08 -5.22 -7.22
N THR A 91 -14.37 -4.82 -8.27
CA THR A 91 -12.92 -4.52 -8.27
C THR A 91 -12.64 -3.06 -7.92
N TYR A 92 -13.67 -2.23 -7.77
CA TYR A 92 -13.56 -0.86 -7.29
C TYR A 92 -13.65 -0.79 -5.76
N SER A 93 -12.66 -0.17 -5.12
CA SER A 93 -12.63 -0.03 -3.64
C SER A 93 -13.84 0.73 -3.11
N ASP A 94 -14.33 0.29 -1.94
CA ASP A 94 -15.38 0.97 -1.18
C ASP A 94 -14.85 2.22 -0.48
N THR A 95 -13.62 2.17 -0.01
CA THR A 95 -12.95 3.30 0.63
C THR A 95 -11.52 3.40 0.14
N THR A 96 -11.08 4.63 -0.12
CA THR A 96 -9.69 4.95 -0.40
C THR A 96 -9.18 5.92 0.65
N ILE A 97 -8.10 5.56 1.36
CA ILE A 97 -7.45 6.41 2.35
C ILE A 97 -6.09 6.80 1.78
N LEU A 98 -5.83 8.11 1.73
CA LEU A 98 -4.57 8.67 1.27
C LEU A 98 -3.89 9.38 2.44
N ARG A 99 -2.59 9.15 2.64
CA ARG A 99 -1.80 9.95 3.58
C ARG A 99 -0.58 10.52 2.89
N TYR A 100 -0.30 11.77 3.23
CA TYR A 100 0.77 12.55 2.66
C TYR A 100 1.71 13.03 3.77
N THR A 101 2.98 13.20 3.43
CA THR A 101 4.01 13.70 4.35
C THR A 101 5.04 14.56 3.62
N ARG A 102 5.54 15.59 4.30
CA ARG A 102 6.69 16.38 3.83
C ARG A 102 8.04 15.73 4.13
N ASN A 103 8.07 14.68 4.96
CA ASN A 103 9.32 14.02 5.38
C ASN A 103 10.03 13.27 4.23
N LEU A 104 9.36 13.16 3.08
CA LEU A 104 9.84 12.43 1.91
C LEU A 104 10.03 13.34 0.68
N ASP A 105 9.94 14.66 0.82
CA ASP A 105 9.98 15.60 -0.31
C ASP A 105 11.28 15.53 -1.11
N ASN A 106 12.37 15.04 -0.52
CA ASN A 106 13.68 14.86 -1.16
C ASN A 106 13.88 13.48 -1.82
N LEU A 107 12.87 12.61 -1.80
CA LEU A 107 12.90 11.33 -2.52
C LEU A 107 12.30 11.56 -3.90
N ASP A 108 12.93 11.09 -4.98
CA ASP A 108 12.40 11.33 -6.34
C ASP A 108 11.14 10.50 -6.63
N PHE A 109 11.10 9.27 -6.11
CA PHE A 109 9.97 8.35 -6.28
C PHE A 109 8.65 8.91 -5.72
N SER A 110 7.55 8.71 -6.44
CA SER A 110 6.21 9.07 -6.00
C SER A 110 5.20 7.98 -6.39
N PHE A 111 4.20 7.77 -5.53
CA PHE A 111 3.03 6.96 -5.89
C PHE A 111 2.11 7.68 -6.90
N SER A 112 2.08 9.02 -6.88
CA SER A 112 1.33 9.83 -7.83
C SER A 112 1.92 11.23 -7.94
N HIS A 113 2.64 11.50 -9.03
CA HIS A 113 3.17 12.84 -9.30
C HIS A 113 2.04 13.86 -9.50
N HIS A 114 0.89 13.42 -10.03
CA HIS A 114 -0.28 14.27 -10.18
C HIS A 114 -0.78 14.78 -8.82
N LEU A 115 -0.99 13.87 -7.85
CA LEU A 115 -1.49 14.23 -6.52
C LEU A 115 -0.45 15.00 -5.72
N ASP A 116 0.83 14.62 -5.80
CA ASP A 116 1.93 15.37 -5.17
C ASP A 116 1.96 16.82 -5.66
N SER A 117 1.80 17.03 -6.97
CA SER A 117 1.77 18.37 -7.56
C SER A 117 0.54 19.17 -7.16
N LEU A 118 -0.63 18.54 -7.07
CA LEU A 118 -1.88 19.19 -6.66
C LEU A 118 -1.85 19.60 -5.18
N LYS A 119 -1.35 18.72 -4.31
CA LYS A 119 -1.36 18.91 -2.85
C LYS A 119 -0.12 19.59 -2.31
N LYS A 120 0.97 19.67 -3.09
CA LYS A 120 2.29 20.20 -2.68
C LYS A 120 2.86 19.47 -1.45
N ILE A 121 2.58 18.17 -1.34
CA ILE A 121 3.06 17.27 -0.30
C ILE A 121 3.09 15.84 -0.87
N LYS A 122 4.10 15.04 -0.50
CA LYS A 122 4.28 13.70 -1.09
C LYS A 122 3.29 12.68 -0.54
N LEU A 123 2.58 11.99 -1.43
CA LEU A 123 1.74 10.83 -1.12
C LEU A 123 2.63 9.67 -0.70
N CYS A 124 2.47 9.22 0.54
CA CYS A 124 3.32 8.18 1.14
C CYS A 124 2.54 6.95 1.60
N TYR A 125 1.22 6.99 1.57
CA TYR A 125 0.38 5.88 1.99
C TYR A 125 -0.92 5.87 1.20
N ILE A 126 -1.29 4.70 0.71
CA ILE A 126 -2.57 4.42 0.07
C ILE A 126 -3.13 3.17 0.70
N GLU A 127 -4.36 3.23 1.19
CA GLU A 127 -5.12 2.05 1.58
C GLU A 127 -6.43 2.00 0.80
N MET A 128 -6.69 0.85 0.19
CA MET A 128 -7.92 0.57 -0.53
C MET A 128 -8.67 -0.54 0.18
N ILE A 129 -9.85 -0.22 0.70
CA ILE A 129 -10.69 -1.16 1.44
C ILE A 129 -11.82 -1.64 0.54
N TYR A 130 -12.05 -2.95 0.54
CA TYR A 130 -13.10 -3.62 -0.22
C TYR A 130 -13.98 -4.40 0.75
N ASN A 131 -15.27 -4.08 0.76
CA ASN A 131 -16.24 -4.80 1.58
C ASN A 131 -16.57 -6.17 0.96
N PRO A 132 -16.95 -7.16 1.80
CA PRO A 132 -17.46 -8.44 1.33
C PRO A 132 -18.63 -8.29 0.37
N ASN A 133 -18.66 -9.11 -0.69
CA ASN A 133 -19.85 -9.35 -1.49
C ASN A 133 -20.30 -10.82 -1.34
N PRO A 134 -21.30 -11.11 -0.49
CA PRO A 134 -21.80 -12.46 -0.27
C PRO A 134 -22.34 -13.14 -1.54
N ASN A 135 -22.77 -12.34 -2.52
CA ASN A 135 -23.35 -12.80 -3.78
C ASN A 135 -22.32 -12.99 -4.89
N ALA A 136 -21.03 -12.73 -4.63
CA ALA A 136 -19.99 -12.92 -5.64
C ALA A 136 -19.82 -14.41 -5.98
N THR A 137 -19.60 -14.70 -7.26
CA THR A 137 -19.30 -16.06 -7.74
C THR A 137 -17.92 -16.51 -7.28
N ASP A 138 -16.93 -15.62 -7.39
CA ASP A 138 -15.56 -15.87 -6.95
C ASP A 138 -15.42 -15.66 -5.42
N PRO A 139 -14.97 -16.69 -4.67
CA PRO A 139 -14.72 -16.59 -3.23
C PRO A 139 -13.82 -15.41 -2.83
N PHE A 140 -12.91 -14.99 -3.71
CA PHE A 140 -12.04 -13.84 -3.49
C PHE A 140 -12.80 -12.56 -3.14
N TYR A 141 -13.99 -12.35 -3.71
CA TYR A 141 -14.80 -11.17 -3.45
C TYR A 141 -15.77 -11.36 -2.27
N LYS A 142 -15.88 -12.57 -1.70
CA LYS A 142 -16.77 -12.85 -0.56
C LYS A 142 -16.20 -12.39 0.78
N SER A 143 -14.90 -12.13 0.85
CA SER A 143 -14.23 -11.66 2.07
C SER A 143 -13.85 -10.19 1.97
N ARG A 144 -13.71 -9.56 3.15
CA ARG A 144 -13.17 -8.19 3.24
C ARG A 144 -11.71 -8.21 2.82
N ARG A 145 -11.30 -7.22 2.02
CA ARG A 145 -9.91 -7.08 1.55
C ARG A 145 -9.41 -5.67 1.82
N SER A 146 -8.11 -5.54 2.07
CA SER A 146 -7.42 -4.27 2.08
C SER A 146 -6.13 -4.40 1.29
N TYR A 147 -5.83 -3.40 0.47
CA TYR A 147 -4.54 -3.27 -0.20
C TYR A 147 -3.86 -2.02 0.30
N THR A 148 -2.63 -2.17 0.78
CA THR A 148 -1.84 -1.07 1.33
C THR A 148 -0.56 -0.88 0.54
N PHE A 149 -0.31 0.36 0.15
CA PHE A 149 0.95 0.81 -0.44
C PHE A 149 1.53 1.84 0.50
N GLU A 150 2.76 1.63 0.98
CA GLU A 150 3.40 2.52 1.93
C GLU A 150 4.83 2.81 1.49
N MET A 151 5.23 4.07 1.66
CA MET A 151 6.58 4.56 1.50
C MET A 151 6.98 5.26 2.79
N LYS A 152 8.10 4.84 3.38
CA LYS A 152 8.62 5.39 4.64
C LYS A 152 10.13 5.51 4.61
N ARG A 153 10.66 6.51 5.31
CA ARG A 153 12.09 6.60 5.61
C ARG A 153 12.38 5.76 6.84
N LEU A 154 13.42 4.93 6.76
CA LEU A 154 13.98 4.24 7.89
C LEU A 154 15.11 5.09 8.48
N GLU A 155 15.08 5.36 9.78
CA GLU A 155 16.15 6.14 10.44
C GLU A 155 17.43 5.33 10.63
N HIS A 156 17.28 4.01 10.82
CA HIS A 156 18.38 3.08 10.98
C HIS A 156 18.19 1.92 9.99
N TYR A 157 19.24 1.60 9.24
CA TYR A 157 19.26 0.48 8.30
C TYR A 157 20.58 -0.26 8.46
N ASP A 158 20.50 -1.45 9.06
CA ASP A 158 21.57 -2.44 9.08
C ASP A 158 21.04 -3.82 8.68
N THR A 159 21.95 -4.75 8.45
CA THR A 159 21.62 -6.12 8.02
C THR A 159 20.77 -6.86 9.06
N SER A 160 20.97 -6.58 10.36
CA SER A 160 20.15 -7.16 11.44
C SER A 160 18.70 -6.70 11.37
N PHE A 161 18.45 -5.42 11.09
CA PHE A 161 17.11 -4.85 10.93
C PHE A 161 16.38 -5.45 9.72
N VAL A 162 17.08 -5.62 8.60
CA VAL A 162 16.51 -6.23 7.39
C VAL A 162 16.13 -7.70 7.62
N ASN A 163 16.96 -8.43 8.38
CA ASN A 163 16.66 -9.81 8.74
C ASN A 163 15.53 -9.90 9.77
N SER A 164 15.48 -8.98 10.76
CA SER A 164 14.40 -8.95 11.74
C SER A 164 13.04 -8.66 11.12
N LEU A 165 13.00 -7.85 10.05
CA LEU A 165 11.78 -7.64 9.28
C LEU A 165 11.24 -8.96 8.72
N VAL A 166 12.09 -9.80 8.13
CA VAL A 166 11.67 -11.13 7.61
C VAL A 166 11.15 -12.01 8.72
N ASP A 167 11.85 -12.07 9.86
CA ASP A 167 11.43 -12.90 10.98
C ASP A 167 10.08 -12.45 11.56
N GLU A 168 9.84 -11.14 11.63
CA GLU A 168 8.56 -10.58 12.05
C GLU A 168 7.45 -10.91 11.05
N PHE A 169 7.72 -10.83 9.75
CA PHE A 169 6.73 -11.17 8.71
C PHE A 169 6.41 -12.66 8.67
N LEU A 170 7.42 -13.54 8.74
CA LEU A 170 7.20 -14.99 8.81
C LEU A 170 6.43 -15.38 10.09
N LYS A 171 6.64 -14.66 11.20
CA LYS A 171 5.84 -14.85 12.42
C LYS A 171 4.39 -14.40 12.22
N LEU A 172 4.17 -13.24 11.61
CA LEU A 172 2.81 -12.75 11.32
C LEU A 172 2.06 -13.71 10.41
N GLN A 173 2.69 -14.20 9.35
CA GLN A 173 2.11 -15.19 8.43
C GLN A 173 1.71 -16.48 9.15
N LYS A 174 2.58 -17.02 10.02
CA LYS A 174 2.28 -18.21 10.85
C LYS A 174 1.17 -18.00 11.88
N LEU A 175 1.06 -16.80 12.46
CA LEU A 175 -0.01 -16.47 13.41
C LEU A 175 -1.39 -16.39 12.74
N THR A 176 -1.43 -16.05 11.44
CA THR A 176 -2.65 -16.10 10.61
C THR A 176 -3.04 -17.51 10.15
N GLU A 177 -2.10 -18.46 10.10
CA GLU A 177 -2.37 -19.86 9.73
C GLU A 177 -2.88 -20.72 10.91
N GLN A 178 -2.70 -20.26 12.15
CA GLN A 178 -3.09 -20.99 13.38
C GLN A 178 -4.43 -20.56 13.99
N LYS A 179 -5.16 -19.63 13.35
CA LYS A 179 -6.50 -19.19 13.75
C LYS A 179 -7.52 -19.67 12.74
#